data_AF-X0QSQ7-F1
#
_entry.id   AF-X0QSQ7-F1
#
_cell.length_a   1.000
_cell.length_b   1.000
_cell.length_c   1.000
_cell.angle_alpha   90.00
_cell.angle_beta   90.00
_cell.angle_gamma   90.00
#
_symmetry.space_group_name_H-M   'P 1'
#
loop_
_entity.id
_entity.type
_entity.pdbx_description
1 polymer ?
#
loop_
_entity_poly.entity_id
_entity_poly.type
_entity_poly.pdbx_seq_one_letter_code
_entity_poly.pdbx_strand_id
1 'polypeptide(L)' 'MMLEIVEVGKRHGIHFPRDFALLTKQMLYFDRFMRTLAPDMDMFSDQRVQMLGHTETDVTMPPTVNVS' A
#
# COMPACT_ATOMS: atom_id res chain seq x y z
N MET A 1 8.88 -3.69 8.84
CA MET A 1 7.46 -3.66 8.42
C MET A 1 6.75 -5.01 8.54
N MET A 2 6.91 -5.99 7.65
CA MET A 2 6.05 -7.19 7.72
C MET A 2 6.26 -8.07 8.97
N LEU A 3 7.49 -8.17 9.47
CA LEU A 3 7.79 -8.91 10.70
C LEU A 3 7.25 -8.21 11.96
N GLU A 4 7.12 -6.88 11.94
CA GLU A 4 6.56 -6.12 13.07
C GLU A 4 5.07 -6.40 13.26
N ILE A 5 4.32 -6.59 12.17
CA ILE A 5 2.90 -6.98 12.24
C ILE A 5 2.75 -8.32 12.98
N VAL A 6 3.63 -9.27 12.70
CA VAL A 6 3.64 -10.57 13.38
C VAL A 6 3.98 -10.43 14.86
N GLU A 7 4.94 -9.56 15.20
CA GLU A 7 5.35 -9.31 16.58
C GLU A 7 4.26 -8.60 17.40
N VAL A 8 3.62 -7.58 16.83
CA VAL A 8 2.51 -6.84 17.45
C VAL A 8 1.31 -7.76 17.69
N GLY A 9 0.97 -8.63 16.73
CA GLY A 9 -0.12 -9.59 16.91
C GLY A 9 0.13 -10.56 18.06
N LYS A 10 1.36 -11.10 18.17
CA LYS A 10 1.75 -11.96 19.31
C LYS A 10 1.60 -11.24 20.65
N ARG A 11 2.01 -9.97 20.73
CA ARG A 11 1.93 -9.15 21.95
C ARG A 11 0.48 -8.92 22.43
N HIS A 12 -0.47 -8.89 21.51
CA HIS A 12 -1.90 -8.70 21.81
C HIS A 12 -2.69 -10.01 21.89
N GLY A 13 -2.01 -11.18 21.88
CA GLY A 13 -2.66 -12.48 21.95
C GLY A 13 -3.38 -12.91 20.66
N ILE A 14 -3.16 -12.20 19.55
CA ILE A 14 -3.74 -12.52 18.25
C ILE A 14 -3.09 -13.80 17.73
N HIS A 15 -3.88 -14.86 17.62
CA HIS A 15 -3.48 -16.09 16.95
C HIS A 15 -3.70 -15.94 15.46
N PHE A 16 -2.61 -15.82 14.70
CA PHE A 16 -2.68 -15.75 13.25
C PHE A 16 -3.07 -17.10 12.65
N PRO A 17 -4.13 -17.15 11.82
CA PRO A 17 -4.48 -18.36 11.07
C PRO A 17 -3.35 -18.79 10.13
N ARG A 18 -3.35 -20.07 9.74
CA ARG A 18 -2.37 -20.62 8.77
C ARG A 18 -2.38 -19.86 7.45
N ASP A 19 -3.56 -19.45 6.99
CA ASP A 19 -3.73 -18.72 5.73
C ASP A 19 -3.13 -17.31 5.81
N PHE A 20 -3.18 -16.66 6.98
CA PHE A 20 -2.51 -15.38 7.18
C PHE A 20 -1.00 -15.51 7.11
N ALA A 21 -0.43 -16.56 7.70
CA ALA A 21 1.00 -16.82 7.61
C ALA A 21 1.43 -17.11 6.16
N LEU A 22 0.57 -17.78 5.39
CA LEU A 22 0.77 -17.98 3.96
C LEU A 22 0.75 -16.64 3.21
N LEU A 23 -0.27 -15.80 3.41
CA LEU A 23 -0.35 -14.46 2.83
C LEU A 23 0.85 -13.57 3.19
N THR A 24 1.30 -13.61 4.44
CA THR A 24 2.49 -12.90 4.92
C THR A 24 3.73 -13.34 4.16
N LYS A 25 3.90 -14.66 3.98
CA LYS A 25 4.99 -15.19 3.16
C LYS A 25 4.88 -14.71 1.71
N GLN A 26 3.69 -14.71 1.11
CA GLN A 26 3.51 -14.27 -0.28
C GLN A 26 3.94 -12.82 -0.48
N MET A 27 3.61 -11.90 0.44
CA MET A 27 4.07 -10.52 0.35
C MET A 27 5.58 -10.40 0.54
N LEU A 28 6.19 -11.17 1.44
CA LEU A 28 7.66 -11.20 1.59
C LEU A 28 8.37 -11.73 0.33
N TYR A 29 7.81 -12.75 -0.32
CA TYR A 29 8.34 -13.27 -1.58
C TYR A 29 8.20 -12.24 -2.70
N PHE A 30 7.09 -11.51 -2.75
CA PHE A 30 6.88 -10.44 -3.71
C PHE A 30 7.90 -9.31 -3.55
N ASP A 31 8.11 -8.84 -2.31
CA ASP A 31 9.11 -7.81 -1.98
C ASP A 31 10.53 -8.23 -2.42
N ARG A 32 10.93 -9.47 -2.06
CA ARG A 32 12.23 -10.04 -2.47
C ARG A 32 12.36 -10.14 -4.00
N PHE A 33 11.29 -10.56 -4.68
CA PHE A 33 11.29 -10.73 -6.13
C PHE A 33 11.40 -9.38 -6.84
N MET A 34 10.63 -8.38 -6.42
CA MET A 34 10.69 -7.02 -6.96
C MET A 34 12.07 -6.41 -6.79
N ARG A 35 12.67 -6.55 -5.60
CA ARG A 35 14.04 -6.06 -5.35
C ARG A 35 15.10 -6.71 -6.24
N THR A 36 14.88 -7.96 -6.63
CA THR A 36 15.80 -8.72 -7.49
C THR A 36 15.61 -8.35 -8.96
N LEU A 37 14.36 -8.16 -9.40
CA LEU A 37 14.05 -7.84 -10.79
C LEU A 37 14.26 -6.38 -11.16
N ALA A 38 14.06 -5.47 -10.20
CA ALA A 38 14.11 -4.05 -10.47
C ALA A 38 14.70 -3.28 -9.27
N PRO A 39 16.02 -3.40 -9.03
CA PRO A 39 16.69 -2.84 -7.87
C PRO A 39 16.56 -1.32 -7.75
N ASP A 40 16.42 -0.63 -8.88
CA ASP A 40 16.30 0.83 -8.98
C ASP A 40 14.87 1.30 -9.25
N MET A 41 13.88 0.39 -9.25
CA MET A 41 12.49 0.75 -9.47
C MET A 41 11.91 1.31 -8.18
N ASP A 42 11.72 2.62 -8.16
CA ASP A 42 10.89 3.26 -7.15
C ASP A 42 9.42 3.01 -7.47
N MET A 43 8.90 1.87 -7.00
CA MET A 43 7.50 1.45 -7.17
C MET A 43 6.50 2.52 -6.69
N PHE A 44 6.88 3.34 -5.71
CA PHE A 44 6.03 4.40 -5.16
C PHE A 44 6.04 5.66 -6.01
N SER A 45 7.04 5.83 -6.88
CA SER A 45 7.09 6.91 -7.86
C SER A 45 6.31 6.62 -9.16
N ASP A 46 5.88 5.37 -9.38
CA ASP A 46 5.11 5.01 -10.59
C ASP A 46 3.76 5.73 -10.61
N GLN A 47 3.49 6.46 -11.69
CA GLN A 47 2.30 7.29 -11.90
C GLN A 47 0.98 6.53 -11.67
N ARG A 48 0.98 5.21 -11.87
CA ARG A 48 -0.21 4.37 -11.64
C ARG A 48 -0.48 4.14 -10.16
N VAL A 49 0.57 4.03 -9.34
CA VAL A 49 0.46 3.89 -7.88
C VAL A 49 0.02 5.22 -7.26
N GLN A 50 0.45 6.35 -7.82
CA GLN A 50 0.00 7.68 -7.39
C GLN A 50 -1.50 7.91 -7.63
N MET A 51 -2.07 7.39 -8.72
CA MET A 51 -3.52 7.50 -9.00
C MET A 51 -4.38 6.74 -7.97
N LEU A 52 -3.90 5.61 -7.45
CA LEU A 52 -4.58 4.88 -6.36
C LEU A 52 -4.62 5.69 -5.04
N GLY A 53 -3.68 6.62 -4.84
CA GLY A 53 -3.66 7.56 -3.70
C GLY A 53 -4.53 8.81 -3.90
N HIS A 54 -4.95 9.12 -5.12
CA HIS A 54 -5.85 10.22 -5.46
C HIS A 54 -7.28 9.70 -5.66
N THR A 55 -7.87 9.13 -4.61
CA THR A 55 -9.33 8.99 -4.57
C THR A 55 -9.83 9.95 -3.50
N GLU A 56 -10.68 10.90 -3.91
CA GLU A 56 -11.47 11.82 -3.08
C GLU A 56 -10.76 13.04 -2.48
N THR A 57 -10.45 14.06 -3.29
CA THR A 57 -10.57 15.49 -2.91
C THR A 57 -10.63 16.38 -4.15
N ASP A 58 -11.66 16.24 -4.97
CA ASP A 58 -12.08 17.35 -5.84
C ASP A 58 -13.62 17.34 -5.97
N VAL A 59 -14.28 17.73 -4.88
CA VAL A 59 -15.71 18.04 -4.86
C VAL A 59 -15.89 19.42 -4.23
N THR A 60 -15.48 20.50 -4.92
CA THR A 60 -15.79 21.90 -4.54
C THR A 60 -15.38 22.79 -5.74
N MET A 61 -16.17 23.52 -6.54
CA MET A 61 -17.51 24.13 -6.52
C MET A 61 -17.86 24.53 -7.98
N PRO A 62 -19.12 24.84 -8.35
CA PRO A 62 -19.44 25.34 -9.70
C PRO A 62 -18.82 26.74 -9.94
N PRO A 63 -18.45 27.09 -11.18
CA PRO A 63 -17.85 28.39 -11.48
C PRO A 63 -18.88 29.50 -11.27
N THR A 64 -18.60 30.44 -10.37
CA THR A 64 -19.31 31.72 -10.35
C THR A 64 -18.90 32.51 -11.58
N VAL A 65 -19.78 32.53 -12.59
CA VAL A 65 -19.66 33.38 -13.77
C VAL A 65 -19.73 34.83 -13.28
N ASN A 66 -18.59 35.51 -13.26
CA ASN A 66 -18.52 36.93 -12.97
C ASN A 66 -18.80 37.67 -14.28
N VAL A 67 -19.98 38.27 -14.39
CA VAL A 67 -20.34 39.17 -15.50
C VAL A 67 -19.70 40.53 -15.21
N SER A 68 -18.84 41.00 -16.12
CA SER A 68 -18.40 42.38 -16.22
C SER A 68 -18.72 42.89 -17.62
#